data_AF-A0A2T1FXX2-F1
#
_entry.id   AF-A0A2T1FXX2-F1
#
_cell.length_a   1.000
_cell.length_b   1.000
_cell.length_c   1.000
_cell.angle_alpha   90.00
_cell.angle_beta   90.00
_cell.angle_gamma   90.00
#
_symmetry.space_group_name_H-M   'P 1'
#
loop_
_entity.id
_entity.type
_entity.pdbx_description
1 polymer ?
#
loop_
_entity_poly.entity_id
_entity_poly.type
_entity_poly.pdbx_seq_one_letter_code
_entity_poly.pdbx_strand_id
1 'polypeptide(L)'
;MSNGSESRKSTKTNKARTVPLTPRLQQLLLNRQTNDCSPDDLIFTSSEGLAMAYRPASYDSKNFCKRYWKPALADLGIDYRRPYTTRHTLISHGLESGMNPVAIAALTGHDVRTLYENYAGLVNPPQLPDLLPVFDPVSTAGFQVDRADISQ
;
A
#
# COMPACT_ATOMS: atom_id res chain seq x y z
N MET A 1 -7.74 -29.93 22.82
CA MET A 1 -8.11 -28.71 23.57
C MET A 1 -8.51 -27.67 22.52
N SER A 2 -9.81 -27.36 22.43
CA SER A 2 -10.38 -26.53 21.38
C SER A 2 -10.06 -25.05 21.63
N ASN A 3 -9.12 -24.49 20.88
CA ASN A 3 -8.86 -23.05 20.91
C ASN A 3 -10.09 -22.31 20.38
N GLY A 4 -10.55 -21.33 21.16
CA GLY A 4 -11.76 -20.57 20.92
C GLY A 4 -11.83 -20.00 19.51
N SER A 5 -12.86 -20.40 18.78
CA SER A 5 -13.22 -19.89 17.46
C SER A 5 -13.78 -18.47 17.59
N GLU A 6 -12.91 -17.47 17.81
CA GLU A 6 -13.25 -16.13 17.36
C GLU A 6 -13.32 -16.17 15.82
N SER A 7 -14.53 -16.37 15.32
CA SER A 7 -14.86 -16.28 13.89
C SER A 7 -14.22 -15.02 13.31
N ARG A 8 -13.33 -15.19 12.31
CA ARG A 8 -12.69 -14.09 11.60
C ARG A 8 -13.79 -13.15 11.11
N LYS A 9 -13.93 -11.99 11.76
CA LYS A 9 -14.91 -10.99 11.34
C LYS A 9 -14.53 -10.55 9.94
N SER A 10 -15.40 -10.82 8.98
CA SER A 10 -15.22 -10.31 7.63
C SER A 10 -15.19 -8.78 7.67
N THR A 11 -14.45 -8.18 6.72
CA THR A 11 -14.47 -6.73 6.55
C THR A 11 -15.92 -6.28 6.29
N LYS A 12 -16.26 -5.04 6.65
CA LYS A 12 -17.62 -4.48 6.43
C LYS A 12 -18.11 -4.61 4.98
N THR A 13 -17.23 -4.86 4.02
CA THR A 13 -17.52 -5.02 2.60
C THR A 13 -17.24 -6.41 2.03
N ASN A 14 -16.78 -7.37 2.86
CA ASN A 14 -16.50 -8.76 2.49
C ASN A 14 -15.58 -8.94 1.26
N LYS A 15 -14.75 -7.95 0.96
CA LYS A 15 -13.80 -7.98 -0.16
C LYS A 15 -12.39 -8.20 0.38
N ALA A 16 -11.80 -9.34 0.01
CA ALA A 16 -10.37 -9.56 0.17
C ALA A 16 -9.58 -8.59 -0.73
N ARG A 17 -8.38 -8.22 -0.30
CA ARG A 17 -7.50 -7.31 -1.04
C ARG A 17 -6.08 -7.85 -1.01
N THR A 18 -5.37 -7.67 -2.11
CA THR A 18 -3.96 -8.06 -2.23
C THR A 18 -3.08 -6.87 -1.89
N VAL A 19 -2.12 -7.09 -1.01
CA VAL A 19 -1.11 -6.10 -0.62
C VAL A 19 0.22 -6.59 -1.17
N PRO A 20 0.86 -5.89 -2.13
CA PRO A 20 2.19 -6.24 -2.58
C PRO A 20 3.17 -6.00 -1.43
N LEU A 21 3.98 -7.01 -1.12
CA LEU A 21 4.99 -6.93 -0.08
C LEU A 21 6.36 -6.68 -0.69
N THR A 22 7.18 -5.87 -0.02
CA THR A 22 8.59 -5.78 -0.37
C THR A 22 9.32 -7.07 0.01
N PRO A 23 10.44 -7.43 -0.66
CA PRO A 23 11.19 -8.64 -0.32
C PRO A 23 11.59 -8.71 1.17
N ARG A 24 11.99 -7.56 1.74
CA ARG A 24 12.33 -7.46 3.16
C ARG A 24 11.14 -7.74 4.08
N LEU A 25 9.96 -7.21 3.75
CA LEU A 25 8.75 -7.45 4.53
C LEU A 25 8.29 -8.91 4.40
N GLN A 26 8.36 -9.47 3.21
CA GLN A 26 8.07 -10.88 2.97
C GLN A 26 8.98 -11.78 3.81
N GLN A 27 10.30 -11.55 3.78
CA GLN A 27 11.26 -12.29 4.60
C GLN A 27 10.97 -12.15 6.09
N LEU A 28 10.65 -10.93 6.56
CA LEU A 28 10.28 -10.70 7.96
C LEU A 28 9.07 -11.55 8.37
N LEU A 29 8.03 -11.63 7.53
CA LEU A 29 6.84 -12.43 7.82
C LEU A 29 7.14 -13.93 7.77
N LEU A 30 7.94 -14.40 6.81
CA LEU A 30 8.34 -15.80 6.69
C LEU A 30 9.18 -16.24 7.89
N ASN A 31 10.11 -15.43 8.36
CA ASN A 31 10.93 -15.72 9.55
C ASN A 31 10.12 -15.83 10.85
N ARG A 32 8.88 -15.35 10.85
CA ARG A 32 7.95 -15.48 11.99
C ARG A 32 7.08 -16.72 11.90
N GLN A 33 7.01 -17.38 10.74
CA GLN A 33 6.28 -18.63 10.58
C GLN A 33 7.10 -19.78 11.17
N THR A 34 6.43 -20.71 11.85
CA THR A 34 7.02 -21.99 12.26
C THR A 34 6.96 -22.97 11.10
N ASN A 35 7.85 -23.97 11.06
CA ASN A 35 7.88 -24.97 9.99
C ASN A 35 6.55 -25.72 9.79
N ASP A 36 5.75 -25.85 10.85
CA ASP A 36 4.46 -26.57 10.86
C ASP A 36 3.24 -25.63 10.81
N CYS A 37 3.29 -24.53 10.05
CA CYS A 37 2.15 -23.60 9.94
C CYS A 37 1.13 -24.03 8.87
N SER A 38 -0.15 -23.94 9.19
CA SER A 38 -1.27 -24.00 8.25
C SER A 38 -1.50 -22.64 7.58
N PRO A 39 -2.03 -22.58 6.34
CA PRO A 39 -2.36 -21.31 5.67
C PRO A 39 -3.28 -20.38 6.47
N ASP A 40 -4.06 -20.92 7.39
CA ASP A 40 -5.00 -20.18 8.24
C ASP A 40 -4.43 -19.77 9.61
N ASP A 41 -3.17 -20.11 9.90
CA ASP A 41 -2.55 -19.74 11.16
C ASP A 41 -2.27 -18.23 11.23
N LEU A 42 -2.31 -17.71 12.46
CA LEU A 42 -2.05 -16.31 12.73
C LEU A 42 -0.54 -16.06 12.78
N ILE A 43 -0.07 -15.07 12.01
CA ILE A 43 1.35 -14.66 12.00
C ILE A 43 1.72 -13.85 13.26
N PHE A 44 0.74 -13.16 13.86
CA PHE A 44 0.93 -12.34 15.07
C PHE A 44 0.03 -12.84 16.18
N THR A 45 0.62 -13.54 17.13
CA THR A 45 -0.05 -14.13 18.29
C THR A 45 0.50 -13.57 19.60
N SER A 46 -0.29 -13.65 20.67
CA SER A 46 0.20 -13.49 22.03
C SER A 46 1.08 -14.68 22.44
N SER A 47 1.72 -14.59 23.61
CA SER A 47 2.43 -15.73 24.23
C SER A 47 1.54 -16.96 24.46
N GLU A 48 0.21 -16.79 24.46
CA GLU A 48 -0.78 -17.85 24.61
C GLU A 48 -1.28 -18.40 23.25
N GLY A 49 -0.71 -17.95 22.12
CA GLY A 49 -1.11 -18.38 20.78
C GLY A 49 -2.40 -17.72 20.28
N LEU A 50 -2.95 -16.74 20.99
CA LEU A 50 -4.21 -16.08 20.66
C LEU A 50 -3.99 -14.86 19.76
N ALA A 51 -5.01 -14.48 18.98
CA ALA A 51 -4.98 -13.29 18.16
C ALA A 51 -4.70 -12.04 19.00
N MET A 52 -3.79 -11.20 18.53
CA MET A 52 -3.55 -9.89 19.14
C MET A 52 -4.76 -8.98 18.93
N ALA A 53 -5.35 -8.51 20.02
CA ALA A 53 -6.51 -7.62 19.98
C ALA A 53 -6.07 -6.17 19.77
N TYR A 54 -6.63 -5.52 18.74
CA TYR A 54 -6.44 -4.09 18.48
C TYR A 54 -7.16 -3.19 19.51
N ARG A 55 -8.35 -3.60 19.96
CA ARG A 55 -9.18 -2.90 20.97
C ARG A 55 -9.26 -3.72 22.26
N PRO A 56 -9.40 -3.09 23.44
CA PRO A 56 -9.54 -3.82 24.68
C PRO A 56 -10.92 -4.49 24.73
N ALA A 57 -10.96 -5.82 24.76
CA ALA A 57 -12.15 -6.54 25.23
C ALA A 57 -12.16 -6.63 26.77
N SER A 58 -11.00 -6.54 27.40
CA SER A 58 -10.80 -6.47 28.84
C SER A 58 -9.32 -6.16 29.09
N TYR A 59 -8.92 -6.00 30.35
CA TYR A 59 -7.58 -5.66 30.83
C TYR A 59 -6.53 -6.78 30.61
N ASP A 60 -6.62 -7.49 29.49
CA ASP A 60 -5.99 -8.79 29.27
C ASP A 60 -4.80 -8.72 28.28
N SER A 61 -3.96 -9.75 28.35
CA SER A 61 -2.67 -10.02 27.71
C SER A 61 -2.58 -9.74 26.19
N LYS A 62 -3.71 -9.49 25.55
CA LYS A 62 -3.91 -9.43 24.10
C LYS A 62 -3.78 -8.01 23.52
N ASN A 63 -3.57 -6.99 24.35
CA ASN A 63 -3.62 -5.59 23.91
C ASN A 63 -2.33 -5.12 23.23
N PHE A 64 -2.30 -5.19 21.88
CA PHE A 64 -1.19 -4.70 21.05
C PHE A 64 -0.83 -3.23 21.36
N CYS A 65 -1.85 -2.38 21.49
CA CYS A 65 -1.67 -0.94 21.68
C CYS A 65 -0.96 -0.62 23.00
N LYS A 66 -1.34 -1.30 24.09
CA LYS A 66 -0.77 -1.06 25.43
C LYS A 66 0.63 -1.65 25.57
N ARG A 67 0.86 -2.86 25.04
CA ARG A 67 2.08 -3.63 25.29
C ARG A 67 3.22 -3.31 24.33
N TYR A 68 2.91 -2.99 23.07
CA TYR A 68 3.93 -2.83 22.04
C TYR A 68 3.90 -1.42 21.45
N TRP A 69 2.72 -0.94 21.05
CA TRP A 69 2.64 0.35 20.36
C TRP A 69 3.00 1.55 21.24
N LYS A 70 2.39 1.68 22.42
CA LYS A 70 2.68 2.79 23.34
C LYS A 70 4.15 2.79 23.80
N PRO A 71 4.73 1.66 24.24
CA PRO A 71 6.16 1.61 24.57
C PRO A 71 7.05 1.97 23.40
N ALA A 72 6.80 1.42 22.20
CA ALA A 72 7.61 1.76 21.02
C ALA A 72 7.59 3.25 20.67
N LEU A 73 6.44 3.93 20.82
CA LEU A 73 6.37 5.38 20.64
C LEU A 73 7.16 6.13 21.73
N ALA A 74 7.05 5.69 22.99
CA ALA A 74 7.77 6.30 24.11
C ALA A 74 9.30 6.16 23.98
N ASP A 75 9.77 4.97 23.60
CA ASP A 75 11.20 4.69 23.38
C ASP A 75 11.79 5.55 22.24
N LEU A 76 10.96 5.90 21.25
CA LEU A 76 11.32 6.78 20.14
C LEU A 76 11.11 8.28 20.45
N GLY A 77 10.60 8.63 21.64
CA GLY A 77 10.28 10.02 22.00
C GLY A 77 9.11 10.62 21.21
N ILE A 78 8.22 9.79 20.67
CA ILE A 78 7.08 10.21 19.85
C ILE A 78 5.82 10.27 20.74
N ASP A 79 5.11 11.40 20.68
CA ASP A 79 3.81 11.53 21.33
C ASP A 79 2.83 10.43 20.90
N TYR A 80 1.93 10.04 21.80
CA TYR A 80 0.94 9.02 21.46
C TYR A 80 0.14 9.40 20.21
N ARG A 81 0.14 8.49 19.23
CA ARG A 81 -0.74 8.49 18.05
C ARG A 81 -1.42 7.13 17.96
N ARG A 82 -2.63 7.08 17.40
CA ARG A 82 -3.34 5.79 17.23
C ARG A 82 -2.65 4.98 16.13
N PRO A 83 -2.54 3.64 16.22
CA PRO A 83 -1.95 2.87 15.13
C PRO A 83 -2.70 3.03 13.81
N TYR A 84 -4.01 3.31 13.84
CA TYR A 84 -4.79 3.64 12.64
C TYR A 84 -4.18 4.80 11.82
N THR A 85 -3.47 5.74 12.46
CA THR A 85 -2.81 6.86 11.78
C THR A 85 -1.72 6.40 10.82
N THR A 86 -1.11 5.22 10.99
CA THR A 86 -0.11 4.70 10.04
C THR A 86 -0.68 4.48 8.64
N ARG A 87 -2.00 4.23 8.53
CA ARG A 87 -2.69 4.16 7.24
C ARG A 87 -2.66 5.51 6.53
N HIS A 88 -2.88 6.62 7.25
CA HIS A 88 -2.80 7.96 6.67
C HIS A 88 -1.36 8.27 6.23
N THR A 89 -0.36 7.86 7.01
CA THR A 89 1.06 7.98 6.64
C THR A 89 1.38 7.19 5.38
N LEU A 90 0.88 5.96 5.24
CA LEU A 90 1.07 5.16 4.02
C LEU A 90 0.47 5.84 2.78
N ILE A 91 -0.73 6.42 2.91
CA ILE A 91 -1.40 7.12 1.80
C ILE A 91 -0.61 8.37 1.40
N SER A 92 -0.33 9.24 2.37
CA SER A 92 0.37 10.51 2.12
C SER A 92 1.75 10.30 1.51
N HIS A 93 2.58 9.49 2.16
CA HIS A 93 3.93 9.19 1.67
C HIS A 93 3.91 8.53 0.29
N GLY A 94 2.91 7.70 0.04
CA GLY A 94 2.73 7.07 -1.26
C GLY A 94 2.43 8.04 -2.39
N LEU A 95 1.52 8.99 -2.14
CA LEU A 95 1.17 10.02 -3.12
C LEU A 95 2.35 10.97 -3.38
N GLU A 96 3.06 11.37 -2.33
CA GLU A 96 4.29 12.17 -2.42
C GLU A 96 5.37 11.45 -3.23
N SER A 97 5.45 10.12 -3.11
CA SER A 97 6.36 9.28 -3.90
C SER A 97 5.90 9.07 -5.36
N GLY A 98 4.80 9.68 -5.77
CA GLY A 98 4.25 9.60 -7.13
C GLY A 98 3.50 8.30 -7.43
N MET A 99 3.12 7.50 -6.42
CA MET A 99 2.31 6.32 -6.68
C MET A 99 0.91 6.72 -7.19
N ASN A 100 0.38 5.89 -8.09
CA ASN A 100 -0.95 6.11 -8.66
C ASN A 100 -2.03 6.16 -7.56
N PRO A 101 -2.85 7.23 -7.48
CA PRO A 101 -3.89 7.36 -6.46
C PRO A 101 -4.92 6.22 -6.45
N VAL A 102 -5.26 5.67 -7.62
CA VAL A 102 -6.17 4.51 -7.74
C VAL A 102 -5.54 3.25 -7.14
N ALA A 103 -4.23 3.05 -7.35
CA ALA A 103 -3.50 1.92 -6.76
C ALA A 103 -3.44 2.04 -5.24
N ILE A 104 -3.19 3.24 -4.70
CA ILE A 104 -3.22 3.49 -3.26
C ILE A 104 -4.62 3.27 -2.68
N ALA A 105 -5.68 3.72 -3.37
CA ALA A 105 -7.05 3.50 -2.93
C ALA A 105 -7.38 1.99 -2.87
N ALA A 106 -6.95 1.21 -3.86
CA ALA A 106 -7.11 -0.23 -3.87
C ALA A 106 -6.36 -0.91 -2.71
N LEU A 107 -5.08 -0.54 -2.52
CA LEU A 107 -4.20 -1.04 -1.46
C LEU A 107 -4.75 -0.76 -0.07
N THR A 108 -5.14 0.48 0.16
CA THR A 108 -5.66 0.98 1.43
C THR A 108 -7.17 0.85 1.52
N GLY A 109 -7.81 0.13 0.62
CA GLY A 109 -9.25 -0.07 0.62
C GLY A 109 -10.13 1.15 0.83
N HIS A 110 -9.67 2.31 0.39
CA HIS A 110 -10.45 3.54 0.36
C HIS A 110 -11.27 3.60 -0.92
N ASP A 111 -12.36 4.35 -0.87
CA ASP A 111 -12.98 4.84 -2.10
C ASP A 111 -12.06 5.89 -2.72
N VAL A 112 -11.91 5.85 -4.05
CA VAL A 112 -11.01 6.76 -4.79
C VAL A 112 -11.43 8.21 -4.56
N ARG A 113 -12.74 8.46 -4.52
CA ARG A 113 -13.29 9.79 -4.21
C ARG A 113 -12.85 10.27 -2.83
N THR A 114 -13.00 9.44 -1.80
CA THR A 114 -12.54 9.78 -0.44
C THR A 114 -11.04 10.03 -0.39
N LEU A 115 -10.25 9.32 -1.21
CA LEU A 115 -8.82 9.58 -1.31
C LEU A 115 -8.56 10.97 -1.90
N TYR A 116 -9.20 11.35 -3.01
CA TYR A 116 -9.04 12.70 -3.58
C TYR A 116 -9.54 13.79 -2.62
N GLU A 117 -10.69 13.61 -1.98
CA GLU A 117 -11.25 14.59 -1.03
C GLU A 117 -10.28 14.93 0.11
N ASN A 118 -9.50 13.95 0.59
CA ASN A 118 -8.62 14.13 1.75
C ASN A 118 -7.14 14.31 1.39
N TYR A 119 -6.70 13.90 0.19
CA TYR A 119 -5.29 13.83 -0.17
C TYR A 119 -4.94 14.39 -1.55
N ALA A 120 -5.88 14.99 -2.28
CA ALA A 120 -5.60 15.55 -3.61
C ALA A 120 -4.40 16.51 -3.63
N GLY A 121 -4.19 17.28 -2.55
CA GLY A 121 -3.06 18.21 -2.43
C GLY A 121 -1.68 17.55 -2.42
N LEU A 122 -1.60 16.22 -2.24
CA LEU A 122 -0.34 15.46 -2.26
C LEU A 122 -0.08 14.78 -3.61
N VAL A 123 -1.03 14.87 -4.56
CA VAL A 123 -0.85 14.30 -5.90
C VAL A 123 0.06 15.21 -6.70
N ASN A 124 1.13 14.63 -7.25
CA ASN A 124 2.06 15.37 -8.10
C ASN A 124 1.33 16.12 -9.23
N PRO A 125 1.74 17.37 -9.54
CA PRO A 125 1.11 18.13 -10.60
C PRO A 125 1.25 17.40 -11.93
N PRO A 126 0.22 17.43 -12.78
CA PRO A 126 0.27 16.77 -14.07
C PRO A 126 1.35 17.42 -14.94
N GLN A 127 2.16 16.60 -15.60
CA GLN A 127 3.03 17.03 -16.68
C GLN A 127 2.26 16.86 -17.98
N LEU A 128 2.19 17.92 -18.78
CA LEU A 128 1.57 17.85 -20.10
C LEU A 128 2.47 16.99 -21.00
N PRO A 129 1.97 15.91 -21.62
CA PRO A 129 2.77 15.17 -22.58
C PRO A 129 2.98 16.04 -23.82
N ASP A 130 4.22 16.07 -24.32
CA ASP A 130 4.47 16.61 -25.66
C ASP A 130 4.04 15.54 -26.68
N LEU A 131 2.91 15.81 -27.33
CA LEU A 131 2.32 14.90 -28.33
C LEU A 131 2.79 15.21 -29.74
N LEU A 132 3.54 16.30 -29.93
CA LEU A 132 4.06 16.66 -31.23
C LEU A 132 5.37 15.92 -31.47
N PRO A 133 5.60 15.40 -32.69
CA PRO A 133 6.90 14.86 -33.04
C PRO A 133 7.95 15.97 -32.95
N VAL A 134 9.11 15.65 -32.38
CA VAL A 134 10.29 16.52 -32.45
C VAL A 134 10.69 16.61 -33.92
N PHE A 135 10.33 17.72 -34.56
CA PHE A 135 10.82 18.02 -35.90
C PHE A 135 12.26 18.49 -35.77
N ASP A 136 13.21 17.57 -35.85
CA ASP A 136 14.62 17.92 -36.01
C ASP A 136 14.81 18.56 -37.40
N PRO A 137 15.19 19.85 -37.51
CA PRO A 137 15.30 20.54 -38.80
C PRO A 137 16.53 20.08 -39.63
N VAL A 138 17.20 18.98 -39.25
CA VAL A 138 18.41 18.48 -39.91
C VAL A 138 18.28 16.99 -40.26
N SER A 139 17.28 16.67 -41.09
CA SER A 139 17.32 15.45 -41.93
C SER A 139 16.46 15.64 -43.16
N THR A 140 16.80 16.64 -43.97
CA THR A 140 16.35 16.75 -45.37
C THR A 140 17.51 16.38 -46.28
N ALA A 141 18.08 15.19 -46.07
CA ALA A 141 18.99 14.54 -46.99
C ALA A 141 18.39 13.18 -47.34
N GLY A 142 17.50 13.14 -48.34
CA GLY A 142 17.04 11.86 -48.87
C GLY A 142 15.76 11.81 -49.69
N PHE A 143 14.90 12.83 -49.68
CA PHE A 143 13.70 12.78 -50.52
C PHE A 143 13.94 13.45 -51.88
N GLN A 144 14.58 12.71 -52.77
CA GLN A 144 14.72 13.07 -54.18
C GLN A 144 13.50 12.50 -54.92
N VAL A 145 12.58 13.39 -55.32
CA VAL A 145 11.45 13.03 -56.18
C VAL A 145 11.97 12.97 -57.61
N ASP A 146 12.18 11.76 -58.14
CA ASP A 146 12.44 11.57 -59.56
C ASP A 146 11.20 12.01 -60.37
N ARG A 147 11.31 13.18 -60.98
CA ARG A 147 10.41 13.62 -62.05
C ARG A 147 10.93 13.10 -63.38
N ALA A 148 10.70 11.82 -63.64
CA ALA A 148 10.83 11.24 -64.97
C ALA A 148 9.74 10.19 -65.15
N ASP A 149 8.54 10.63 -65.52
CA ASP A 149 7.60 9.91 -66.40
C ASP A 149 6.28 10.70 -66.55
N ILE A 150 6.38 11.88 -67.17
CA ILE A 150 5.25 12.46 -67.92
C ILE A 150 5.82 13.15 -69.17
N SER A 151 6.21 12.35 -70.16
CA SER A 151 6.15 12.75 -71.58
C SER A 151 6.33 11.52 -72.47
N GLN A 152 5.21 10.90 -72.86
CA GLN A 152 4.69 10.79 -74.24
C GLN A 152 3.49 9.85 -74.27
#